data_AF-A0A7Y9YGN8-F1
#
_entry.id   AF-A0A7Y9YGN8-F1
#
_cell.length_a   1.000
_cell.length_b   1.000
_cell.length_c   1.000
_cell.angle_alpha   90.00
_cell.angle_beta   90.00
_cell.angle_gamma   90.00
#
_symmetry.space_group_name_H-M   'P 1'
#
loop_
_entity.id
_entity.type
_entity.pdbx_description
1 polymer ?
#
loop_
_entity_poly.entity_id
_entity_poly.type
_entity_poly.pdbx_seq_one_letter_code
_entity_poly.pdbx_strand_id
1 'polypeptide(L)'
;MTSTSSSKAVRAVSLATAGYAVYSLVKPEHLRRALGSDDEMWDTVARVFGVRDLAVSAVGVLGSPTAARAALTIRTALDLGDAALLGLTLDGDARTKAVGAAGGWGLLNLAVLGRSR
;
A
#
# COMPACT_ATOMS: atom_id res chain seq x y z
N MET A 1 16.63 -24.15 -3.63
CA MET A 1 15.24 -24.01 -4.16
C MET A 1 14.44 -22.87 -3.51
N THR A 2 15.03 -22.00 -2.69
CA THR A 2 14.34 -20.92 -1.94
C THR A 2 14.15 -19.61 -2.73
N SER A 3 15.02 -19.34 -3.72
CA SER A 3 15.02 -18.08 -4.49
C SER A 3 13.73 -17.81 -5.27
N THR A 4 13.13 -18.84 -5.88
CA THR A 4 11.97 -18.69 -6.77
C THR A 4 10.66 -18.46 -6.03
N SER A 5 10.54 -18.94 -4.79
CA SER A 5 9.33 -18.77 -3.97
C SER A 5 9.24 -17.35 -3.41
N SER A 6 10.39 -16.80 -2.98
CA SER A 6 10.49 -15.42 -2.48
C SER A 6 10.11 -14.40 -3.57
N SER A 7 10.60 -14.54 -4.80
CA SER A 7 10.26 -13.58 -5.86
C SER A 7 8.78 -13.63 -6.24
N LYS A 8 8.15 -14.80 -6.19
CA LYS A 8 6.71 -14.95 -6.40
C LYS A 8 5.89 -14.24 -5.33
N ALA A 9 6.29 -14.33 -4.06
CA ALA A 9 5.61 -13.64 -2.97
C ALA A 9 5.68 -12.11 -3.12
N VAL A 10 6.86 -11.57 -3.44
CA VAL A 10 7.05 -10.14 -3.72
C VAL A 10 6.17 -9.68 -4.90
N ARG A 11 6.13 -10.45 -5.99
CA ARG A 11 5.30 -10.14 -7.15
C ARG A 11 3.80 -10.25 -6.85
N ALA A 12 3.39 -11.25 -6.07
CA ALA A 12 2.01 -11.44 -5.68
C ALA A 12 1.49 -10.26 -4.84
N VAL A 13 2.24 -9.84 -3.83
CA VAL A 13 1.83 -8.69 -3.02
C VAL A 13 1.88 -7.39 -3.82
N SER A 14 2.88 -7.21 -4.70
CA SER A 14 2.95 -6.05 -5.60
C SER A 14 1.74 -6.01 -6.55
N LEU A 15 1.31 -7.16 -7.08
CA LEU A 15 0.13 -7.24 -7.94
C LEU A 15 -1.16 -6.92 -7.16
N ALA A 16 -1.28 -7.39 -5.92
CA ALA A 16 -2.40 -7.06 -5.05
C ALA A 16 -2.47 -5.54 -4.77
N THR A 17 -1.33 -4.93 -4.45
CA THR A 17 -1.23 -3.47 -4.26
C THR A 17 -1.57 -2.71 -5.54
N ALA A 18 -1.09 -3.16 -6.71
CA ALA A 18 -1.45 -2.56 -8.00
C ALA A 18 -2.97 -2.62 -8.25
N GLY A 19 -3.61 -3.75 -7.92
CA GLY A 19 -5.07 -3.88 -8.02
C GLY A 19 -5.82 -2.90 -7.12
N TYR A 20 -5.39 -2.76 -5.86
CA TYR A 20 -5.99 -1.79 -4.93
C TYR A 20 -5.73 -0.33 -5.33
N ALA A 21 -4.56 -0.06 -5.91
CA ALA A 21 -4.22 1.25 -6.44
C ALA A 21 -5.14 1.63 -7.62
N VAL A 22 -5.36 0.70 -8.56
CA VAL A 22 -6.34 0.89 -9.66
C VAL A 22 -7.74 1.10 -9.10
N TYR A 23 -8.17 0.31 -8.11
CA TYR A 23 -9.45 0.50 -7.45
C TYR A 23 -9.59 1.92 -6.86
N SER A 24 -8.53 2.43 -6.21
CA SER A 24 -8.51 3.79 -5.65
C SER A 24 -8.57 4.88 -6.70
N LEU A 25 -8.07 4.63 -7.91
CA LEU A 25 -8.18 5.58 -9.03
C LEU A 25 -9.58 5.59 -9.66
N VAL A 26 -10.19 4.42 -9.80
CA VAL A 26 -11.49 4.24 -10.47
C VAL A 26 -12.67 4.58 -9.55
N LYS A 27 -12.55 4.29 -8.25
CA LYS A 27 -13.59 4.52 -7.23
C LYS A 27 -13.08 5.31 -6.03
N PRO A 28 -12.50 6.50 -6.21
CA PRO A 28 -11.79 7.24 -5.16
C PRO A 28 -12.63 7.53 -3.92
N GLU A 29 -13.95 7.62 -4.10
CA GLU A 29 -14.89 7.88 -3.01
C GLU A 29 -15.01 6.73 -1.99
N HIS A 30 -14.38 5.59 -2.27
CA HIS A 30 -14.23 4.49 -1.32
C HIS A 30 -13.54 4.95 -0.03
N LEU A 31 -12.54 5.83 -0.13
CA LEU A 31 -11.73 6.23 1.00
C LEU A 31 -12.53 7.10 1.96
N ARG A 32 -13.18 8.16 1.46
CA ARG A 32 -14.00 9.03 2.31
C ARG A 32 -15.17 8.29 2.95
N ARG A 33 -15.81 7.36 2.22
CA ARG A 33 -16.85 6.48 2.75
C ARG A 33 -16.32 5.57 3.86
N ALA A 34 -15.15 4.96 3.67
CA ALA A 34 -14.53 4.12 4.69
C ALA A 34 -14.24 4.91 5.97
N LEU A 35 -13.76 6.14 5.82
CA LEU A 35 -13.47 7.07 6.93
C LEU A 35 -14.72 7.71 7.54
N GLY A 36 -15.91 7.52 6.95
CA GLY A 36 -17.14 8.18 7.41
C GLY A 36 -17.10 9.70 7.23
N SER A 37 -16.39 10.19 6.21
CA SER A 37 -16.21 11.60 5.91
C SER A 37 -16.96 12.00 4.65
N ASP A 38 -17.55 13.20 4.68
CA ASP A 38 -18.19 13.84 3.52
C ASP A 38 -17.23 14.77 2.75
N ASP A 39 -15.99 14.92 3.21
CA ASP A 39 -14.98 15.78 2.56
C ASP A 39 -14.43 15.12 1.29
N GLU A 40 -14.67 15.77 0.14
CA GLU A 40 -14.19 15.33 -1.17
C GLU A 40 -12.67 15.39 -1.32
N MET A 41 -11.95 16.08 -0.43
CA MET A 41 -10.48 16.06 -0.38
C MET A 41 -9.95 14.62 -0.29
N TRP A 42 -10.66 13.74 0.43
CA TRP A 42 -10.29 12.33 0.55
C TRP A 42 -10.35 11.57 -0.78
N ASP A 43 -11.17 11.99 -1.74
CA ASP A 43 -11.18 11.39 -3.08
C ASP A 43 -9.88 11.75 -3.82
N THR A 44 -9.37 12.97 -3.60
CA THR A 44 -8.05 13.38 -4.10
C THR A 44 -6.94 12.59 -3.42
N VAL A 45 -6.99 12.43 -2.09
CA VAL A 45 -6.02 11.61 -1.34
C VAL A 45 -6.01 10.16 -1.85
N ALA A 46 -7.18 9.57 -2.10
CA ALA A 46 -7.28 8.21 -2.65
C ALA A 46 -6.59 8.09 -4.01
N ARG A 47 -6.75 9.11 -4.88
CA ARG A 47 -6.06 9.15 -6.17
C ARG A 47 -4.55 9.34 -6.02
N VAL A 48 -4.11 10.20 -5.09
CA VAL A 48 -2.67 10.39 -4.79
C VAL A 48 -2.02 9.08 -4.35
N PHE A 49 -2.65 8.36 -3.42
CA PHE A 49 -2.22 7.02 -3.03
C PHE A 49 -2.25 6.06 -4.23
N GLY A 50 -3.34 6.05 -4.99
CA GLY A 50 -3.48 5.21 -6.18
C GLY A 50 -2.37 5.41 -7.20
N VAL A 51 -2.03 6.66 -7.57
CA VAL A 51 -0.95 6.93 -8.55
C VAL A 51 0.40 6.46 -8.02
N ARG A 52 0.75 6.84 -6.78
CA ARG A 52 2.02 6.48 -6.14
C ARG A 52 2.16 4.97 -6.02
N ASP A 53 1.13 4.31 -5.50
CA ASP A 53 1.16 2.89 -5.18
C ASP A 53 1.16 2.05 -6.45
N LEU A 54 0.47 2.48 -7.51
CA LEU A 54 0.50 1.83 -8.82
C LEU A 54 1.90 1.93 -9.45
N ALA A 55 2.52 3.11 -9.42
CA ALA A 55 3.86 3.30 -9.98
C ALA A 55 4.90 2.42 -9.28
N VAL A 56 4.91 2.39 -7.94
CA VAL A 56 5.82 1.53 -7.17
C VAL A 56 5.52 0.05 -7.42
N SER A 57 4.25 -0.33 -7.45
CA SER A 57 3.83 -1.73 -7.65
C SER A 57 4.15 -2.24 -9.05
N ALA A 58 4.10 -1.39 -10.08
CA ALA A 58 4.50 -1.75 -11.43
C ALA A 58 5.97 -2.19 -11.48
N VAL A 59 6.87 -1.50 -10.74
CA VAL A 59 8.27 -1.93 -10.57
C VAL A 59 8.33 -3.26 -9.82
N GLY A 60 7.51 -3.44 -8.78
CA GLY A 60 7.36 -4.69 -8.03
C GLY A 60 6.98 -5.90 -8.88
N VAL A 61 6.10 -5.71 -9.85
CA VAL A 61 5.59 -6.77 -10.73
C VAL A 61 6.52 -7.05 -11.91
N LEU A 62 6.96 -6.00 -12.61
CA LEU A 62 7.64 -6.10 -13.90
C LEU A 62 9.18 -6.08 -13.77
N GLY A 63 9.70 -5.59 -12.65
CA GLY A 63 11.13 -5.41 -12.44
C GLY A 63 11.91 -6.71 -12.24
N SER A 64 13.24 -6.58 -12.27
CA SER A 64 14.16 -7.63 -11.83
C SER A 64 13.91 -8.00 -10.36
N PRO A 65 14.37 -9.17 -9.88
CA PRO A 65 14.19 -9.54 -8.46
C PRO A 65 14.70 -8.49 -7.48
N THR A 66 15.83 -7.84 -7.79
CA THR A 66 16.39 -6.74 -6.97
C THR A 66 15.50 -5.50 -7.00
N ALA A 67 15.03 -5.09 -8.18
CA ALA A 67 14.14 -3.95 -8.33
C ALA A 67 12.79 -4.19 -7.63
N ALA A 68 12.26 -5.41 -7.74
CA ALA A 68 11.01 -5.79 -7.08
C ALA A 68 11.13 -5.76 -5.56
N ARG A 69 12.25 -6.23 -5.00
CA ARG A 69 12.53 -6.11 -3.56
C ARG A 69 12.67 -4.65 -3.14
N ALA A 70 13.36 -3.82 -3.92
CA ALA A 70 13.49 -2.39 -3.63
C ALA A 70 12.12 -1.68 -3.63
N ALA A 71 11.27 -1.98 -4.62
CA ALA A 71 9.90 -1.47 -4.68
C ALA A 71 9.08 -1.90 -3.46
N LEU A 72 9.18 -3.15 -3.02
CA LEU A 72 8.49 -3.63 -1.81
C LEU A 72 9.00 -2.93 -0.54
N THR A 73 10.31 -2.66 -0.43
CA THR A 73 10.87 -1.88 0.68
C THR A 73 10.31 -0.45 0.69
N ILE A 74 10.28 0.23 -0.46
CA ILE A 74 9.70 1.57 -0.59
C ILE A 74 8.22 1.52 -0.19
N ARG A 75 7.47 0.54 -0.69
CA ARG A 75 6.05 0.38 -0.36
C ARG A 75 5.82 0.18 1.14
N THR A 76 6.63 -0.66 1.77
CA THR A 76 6.61 -0.87 3.23
C THR A 76 6.82 0.44 3.98
N ALA A 77 7.80 1.25 3.58
CA ALA A 77 8.08 2.53 4.20
C ALA A 77 6.93 3.53 4.02
N LEU A 78 6.32 3.57 2.82
CA LEU A 78 5.15 4.40 2.53
C LEU A 78 3.95 4.01 3.41
N ASP A 79 3.62 2.72 3.49
CA ASP A 79 2.50 2.23 4.31
C ASP A 79 2.67 2.56 5.80
N LEU A 80 3.86 2.29 6.35
CA LEU A 80 4.13 2.57 7.76
C LEU A 80 4.20 4.08 8.04
N GLY A 81 4.71 4.87 7.09
CA GLY A 81 4.71 6.33 7.16
C GLY A 81 3.30 6.91 7.11
N ASP A 82 2.45 6.44 6.20
CA ASP A 82 1.05 6.84 6.10
C ASP A 82 0.31 6.47 7.39
N ALA A 83 0.52 5.26 7.94
CA ALA A 83 -0.06 4.84 9.20
C ALA A 83 0.35 5.77 10.36
N ALA A 84 1.63 6.14 10.45
CA ALA A 84 2.12 7.06 11.47
C ALA A 84 1.51 8.46 11.32
N LEU A 85 1.57 9.04 10.12
CA LEU A 85 1.06 10.39 9.85
C LEU A 85 -0.46 10.48 10.06
N LEU A 86 -1.23 9.54 9.52
CA LEU A 86 -2.67 9.49 9.71
C LEU A 86 -3.03 9.17 11.17
N GLY A 87 -2.23 8.36 11.86
CA GLY A 87 -2.37 8.08 13.29
C GLY A 87 -2.19 9.32 14.17
N LEU A 88 -1.31 10.23 13.76
CA LEU A 88 -1.04 11.50 14.46
C LEU A 88 -2.04 12.61 14.08
N THR A 89 -2.68 12.50 12.92
CA THR A 89 -3.52 13.58 12.36
C THR A 89 -5.02 13.35 12.59
N LEU A 90 -5.46 12.09 12.54
CA LEU A 90 -6.87 11.74 12.63
C LEU A 90 -7.27 11.37 14.07
N ASP A 91 -8.58 11.40 14.32
CA ASP A 91 -9.17 10.99 15.58
C ASP A 91 -10.26 9.92 15.41
N GLY A 92 -10.63 9.31 16.53
CA GLY A 92 -11.74 8.36 16.63
C GLY A 92 -11.64 7.17 15.68
N ASP A 93 -12.77 6.81 15.07
CA ASP A 93 -12.88 5.66 14.16
C ASP A 93 -12.08 5.84 12.87
N ALA A 94 -12.02 7.06 12.33
CA ALA A 94 -11.23 7.39 11.14
C ALA A 94 -9.74 7.09 11.36
N ARG A 95 -9.19 7.45 12.54
CA ARG A 95 -7.82 7.07 12.92
C ARG A 95 -7.63 5.56 12.93
N THR A 96 -8.49 4.84 13.64
CA THR A 96 -8.39 3.37 13.77
C THR A 96 -8.42 2.68 12.42
N LYS A 97 -9.32 3.11 11.53
CA LYS A 97 -9.43 2.55 10.17
C LYS A 97 -8.23 2.89 9.30
N ALA A 98 -7.80 4.16 9.30
CA ALA A 98 -6.65 4.59 8.51
C ALA A 98 -5.36 3.88 8.94
N VAL A 99 -5.09 3.85 10.25
CA VAL A 99 -3.92 3.16 10.83
C VAL A 99 -4.02 1.66 10.60
N GLY A 100 -5.20 1.07 10.78
CA GLY A 100 -5.42 -0.36 10.55
C GLY A 100 -5.16 -0.77 9.10
N ALA A 101 -5.66 0.02 8.14
CA ALA A 101 -5.46 -0.23 6.71
C ALA A 101 -3.98 -0.05 6.31
N ALA A 102 -3.41 1.12 6.57
CA ALA A 102 -2.03 1.43 6.17
C ALA A 102 -1.02 0.55 6.93
N GLY A 103 -1.18 0.41 8.25
CA GLY A 103 -0.34 -0.46 9.07
C GLY A 103 -0.46 -1.94 8.69
N GLY A 104 -1.67 -2.40 8.35
CA GLY A 104 -1.90 -3.77 7.88
C GLY A 104 -1.13 -4.09 6.59
N TRP A 105 -1.20 -3.20 5.59
CA TRP A 105 -0.41 -3.34 4.37
C TRP A 105 1.09 -3.26 4.64
N GLY A 106 1.53 -2.31 5.48
CA GLY A 106 2.94 -2.16 5.85
C GLY A 106 3.52 -3.40 6.53
N LEU A 107 2.80 -3.97 7.49
CA LEU A 107 3.21 -5.21 8.17
C LEU A 107 3.21 -6.42 7.23
N LEU A 108 2.23 -6.53 6.33
CA LEU A 108 2.21 -7.58 5.30
C LEU A 108 3.45 -7.48 4.40
N ASN A 109 3.74 -6.27 3.90
CA ASN A 109 4.90 -6.03 3.04
C ASN A 109 6.21 -6.33 3.77
N LEU A 110 6.33 -5.92 5.03
CA LEU A 110 7.49 -6.23 5.88
C LEU A 110 7.66 -7.74 6.10
N ALA A 111 6.57 -8.48 6.33
CA ALA A 111 6.60 -9.92 6.52
C ALA A 111 7.05 -10.65 5.23
N VAL A 112 6.58 -10.21 4.06
CA VAL A 112 7.03 -10.73 2.76
C VAL A 112 8.51 -10.41 2.53
N LEU A 113 8.94 -9.19 2.85
CA LEU A 113 10.34 -8.77 2.71
C LEU A 113 11.28 -9.58 3.62
N GLY A 114 10.89 -9.82 4.87
CA GLY A 114 11.64 -10.61 5.84
C GLY A 114 11.83 -12.07 5.45
N ARG A 115 10.82 -12.65 4.78
CA ARG A 115 10.88 -14.01 4.20
C ARG A 115 11.62 -14.10 2.87
N SER A 116 11.94 -12.95 2.27
CA SER A 116 12.55 -12.83 0.95
C SER A 116 14.06 -12.60 0.98
N ARG A 117 14.69 -12.87 2.13
CA ARG A 117 16.14 -12.74 2.34
C ARG A 117 16.90 -13.91 1.74
#